data_AF-A0A1F9Y5Y5-F1
#
_entry.id   AF-A0A1F9Y5Y5-F1
#
_cell.length_a   1.000
_cell.length_b   1.000
_cell.length_c   1.000
_cell.angle_alpha   90.00
_cell.angle_beta   90.00
_cell.angle_gamma   90.00
#
_symmetry.space_group_name_H-M   'P 1'
#
loop_
_entity.id
_entity.type
_entity.pdbx_description
1 polymer ?
#
loop_
_entity_poly.entity_id
_entity_poly.type
_entity_poly.pdbx_seq_one_letter_code
_entity_poly.pdbx_strand_id
1 'polypeptide(L)'
;MKSGQCDNIIPDSAFISGTARFLETTHSTMIERAILDIISEETNGSGLVVHTHFDTQGIIPVNNDPDSNERIRTLAEGYLKTAPYIEAAKASLGMEDFAFYLAGRQGALFLLGQGETCASLHNPSFDFNDQSIENGILMFSLLALTHR
;
A
#
# COMPACT_ATOMS: atom_id res chain seq x y z
N MET A 1 -0.16 -21.90 -2.66
CA MET A 1 -0.70 -23.16 -2.08
C MET A 1 0.30 -24.28 -2.30
N LYS A 2 0.48 -25.17 -1.32
CA LYS A 2 1.31 -26.38 -1.42
C LYS A 2 0.53 -27.55 -0.86
N SER A 3 0.42 -28.66 -1.60
CA SER A 3 -0.22 -29.91 -1.17
C SER A 3 0.26 -31.06 -2.06
N GLY A 4 0.59 -32.20 -1.47
CA GLY A 4 1.04 -33.40 -2.18
C GLY A 4 2.41 -33.26 -2.86
N GLN A 5 2.98 -34.42 -3.22
CA GLN A 5 4.25 -34.51 -3.95
C GLN A 5 4.25 -35.60 -5.05
N CYS A 6 3.27 -36.51 -5.04
CA CYS A 6 3.15 -37.62 -5.99
C CYS A 6 1.70 -37.82 -6.43
N ASP A 7 1.48 -38.12 -7.71
CA ASP A 7 0.14 -38.17 -8.33
C ASP A 7 -0.76 -39.30 -7.80
N ASN A 8 -0.18 -40.35 -7.21
CA ASN A 8 -0.88 -41.54 -6.73
C ASN A 8 -0.97 -41.65 -5.21
N ILE A 9 -0.60 -40.60 -4.47
CA ILE A 9 -0.66 -40.55 -3.01
C ILE A 9 -1.61 -39.42 -2.62
N ILE A 10 -2.67 -39.75 -1.86
CA ILE A 10 -3.57 -38.76 -1.29
C ILE A 10 -2.78 -37.96 -0.23
N PRO A 11 -2.69 -36.62 -0.34
CA PRO A 11 -1.95 -35.80 0.62
C PRO A 11 -2.65 -35.77 1.98
N ASP A 12 -1.86 -35.78 3.06
CA ASP A 12 -2.33 -35.70 4.44
C ASP A 12 -2.54 -34.25 4.93
N SER A 13 -2.01 -33.27 4.20
CA SER A 13 -1.99 -31.86 4.60
C SER A 13 -1.91 -30.92 3.39
N ALA A 14 -2.37 -29.69 3.58
CA ALA A 14 -2.26 -28.61 2.62
C ALA A 14 -1.89 -27.30 3.33
N PHE A 15 -1.07 -26.47 2.68
CA PHE A 15 -0.69 -25.15 3.15
C PHE A 15 -1.13 -24.07 2.17
N ILE A 16 -1.85 -23.07 2.70
CA ILE A 16 -2.30 -21.89 1.96
C ILE A 16 -1.76 -20.66 2.67
N SER A 17 -1.19 -19.73 1.90
CA SER A 17 -0.69 -18.45 2.39
C SER A 17 -1.03 -17.36 1.39
N GLY A 18 -1.22 -16.14 1.87
CA GLY A 18 -1.54 -14.98 1.05
C GLY A 18 -1.29 -13.68 1.80
N THR A 19 -1.67 -12.57 1.18
CA THR A 19 -1.57 -11.23 1.77
C THR A 19 -2.93 -10.55 1.63
N ALA A 20 -3.46 -10.03 2.73
CA ALA A 20 -4.59 -9.12 2.71
C ALA A 20 -4.10 -7.67 2.54
N ARG A 21 -4.81 -6.87 1.75
CA ARG A 21 -4.54 -5.43 1.61
C ARG A 21 -5.83 -4.65 1.76
N PHE A 22 -5.76 -3.52 2.44
CA PHE A 22 -6.90 -2.68 2.77
C PHE A 22 -6.47 -1.22 2.86
N LEU A 23 -7.44 -0.31 2.68
CA LEU A 23 -7.22 1.14 2.73
C LEU A 23 -7.62 1.77 4.07
N GLU A 24 -8.31 1.02 4.92
CA GLU A 24 -8.72 1.47 6.26
C GLU A 24 -8.38 0.39 7.27
N THR A 25 -7.86 0.78 8.42
CA THR A 25 -7.44 -0.14 9.49
C THR A 25 -8.60 -1.02 9.98
N THR A 26 -9.82 -0.49 9.99
CA THR A 26 -11.05 -1.21 10.36
C THR A 26 -11.33 -2.42 9.45
N HIS A 27 -10.94 -2.35 8.17
CA HIS A 27 -11.14 -3.45 7.22
C HIS A 27 -10.22 -4.65 7.51
N SER A 28 -9.11 -4.47 8.23
CA SER A 28 -8.21 -5.58 8.60
C SER A 28 -8.95 -6.67 9.38
N THR A 29 -9.63 -6.29 10.46
CA THR A 29 -10.42 -7.21 11.29
C THR A 29 -11.61 -7.80 10.52
N MET A 30 -12.21 -7.05 9.60
CA MET A 30 -13.31 -7.57 8.77
C MET A 30 -12.81 -8.66 7.81
N ILE A 31 -11.64 -8.47 7.20
CA ILE A 31 -11.03 -9.44 6.29
C ILE A 31 -10.62 -10.70 7.06
N GLU A 32 -9.95 -10.54 8.21
CA GLU A 32 -9.56 -11.67 9.07
C GLU A 32 -10.80 -12.50 9.44
N ARG A 33 -11.85 -11.85 9.94
CA ARG A 33 -13.09 -12.52 10.31
C ARG A 33 -13.73 -13.24 9.12
N ALA A 34 -13.85 -12.58 7.97
CA ALA A 34 -14.45 -13.18 6.78
C ALA A 34 -13.69 -14.43 6.32
N ILE A 35 -12.35 -14.41 6.39
CA ILE A 35 -11.52 -15.57 6.06
C ILE A 35 -11.75 -16.71 7.06
N LEU A 36 -11.79 -16.41 8.36
CA LEU A 36 -12.04 -17.41 9.40
C LEU A 36 -13.45 -18.02 9.29
N ASP A 37 -14.46 -17.21 8.98
CA ASP A 37 -15.83 -17.66 8.77
C ASP A 37 -15.91 -18.62 7.57
N ILE A 38 -15.31 -18.27 6.43
CA ILE A 38 -15.23 -19.14 5.24
C ILE A 38 -14.51 -20.46 5.57
N ILE A 39 -13.36 -20.40 6.25
CA ILE A 39 -12.61 -21.60 6.65
C ILE A 39 -13.47 -22.50 7.53
N SER A 40 -14.18 -21.92 8.50
CA SER A 40 -15.06 -22.68 9.39
C SER A 40 -16.21 -23.34 8.63
N GLU A 41 -16.84 -22.64 7.69
CA GLU A 41 -17.94 -23.17 6.88
C GLU A 41 -17.48 -24.31 5.98
N GLU A 42 -16.38 -24.13 5.25
CA GLU A 42 -15.86 -25.11 4.29
C GLU A 42 -15.29 -26.37 4.96
N THR A 43 -14.79 -26.25 6.19
CA THR A 43 -14.18 -27.38 6.92
C THR A 43 -15.11 -28.04 7.93
N ASN A 44 -16.33 -27.51 8.12
CA ASN A 44 -17.28 -28.08 9.06
C ASN A 44 -17.63 -29.54 8.70
N GLY A 45 -17.46 -30.45 9.67
CA GLY A 45 -17.74 -31.88 9.46
C GLY A 45 -16.74 -32.64 8.59
N SER A 46 -15.67 -32.00 8.11
CA SER A 46 -14.66 -32.62 7.24
C SER A 46 -13.67 -33.55 7.98
N GLY A 47 -13.55 -33.41 9.31
CA GLY A 47 -12.53 -34.09 10.11
C GLY A 47 -11.12 -33.47 9.98
N LEU A 48 -10.96 -32.38 9.23
CA LEU A 48 -9.70 -31.66 9.12
C LEU A 48 -9.34 -30.93 10.42
N VAL A 49 -8.04 -30.89 10.72
CA VAL A 49 -7.47 -29.98 11.73
C VAL A 49 -6.92 -28.77 11.00
N VAL A 50 -7.47 -27.59 11.29
CA VAL A 50 -7.07 -26.33 10.63
C VAL A 50 -6.28 -25.46 11.59
N HIS A 51 -5.10 -25.04 11.16
CA HIS A 51 -4.29 -24.04 11.86
C HIS A 51 -4.26 -22.77 11.04
N THR A 52 -4.71 -21.66 11.63
CA THR A 52 -4.69 -20.34 11.01
C THR A 52 -3.71 -19.43 11.73
N HIS A 53 -3.05 -18.57 10.96
CA HIS A 53 -2.24 -17.48 11.47
C HIS A 53 -2.50 -16.26 10.59
N PHE A 54 -3.02 -15.20 11.20
CA PHE A 54 -3.27 -13.94 10.53
C PHE A 54 -2.41 -12.87 11.20
N ASP A 55 -1.40 -12.40 10.48
CA ASP A 55 -0.53 -11.35 10.96
C ASP A 55 -1.12 -9.98 10.57
N THR A 56 -1.72 -9.31 11.55
CA THR A 56 -2.18 -7.93 11.42
C THR A 56 -1.12 -6.92 11.85
N GLN A 57 0.00 -7.38 12.43
CA GLN A 57 1.00 -6.49 12.99
C GLN A 57 1.78 -5.81 11.85
N GLY A 58 1.91 -4.50 11.97
CA GLY A 58 2.72 -3.71 11.05
C GLY A 58 2.09 -3.41 9.69
N ILE A 59 0.78 -3.64 9.51
CA ILE A 59 0.06 -3.24 8.30
C ILE A 59 -0.88 -2.09 8.63
N ILE A 60 -0.44 -0.87 8.32
CA ILE A 60 -1.26 0.33 8.40
C ILE A 60 -1.26 1.05 7.04
N PRO A 61 -2.43 1.52 6.57
CA PRO A 61 -2.51 2.26 5.32
C PRO A 61 -1.84 3.63 5.48
N VAL A 62 -1.21 4.12 4.40
CA VAL A 62 -0.81 5.53 4.32
C VAL A 62 -2.08 6.37 4.32
N ASN A 63 -2.24 7.17 5.37
CA ASN A 63 -3.34 8.11 5.49
C ASN A 63 -2.78 9.51 5.61
N ASN A 64 -2.91 10.30 4.54
CA ASN A 64 -2.45 11.68 4.53
C ASN A 64 -3.37 12.54 5.39
N ASP A 65 -2.77 13.35 6.26
CA ASP A 65 -3.49 14.39 6.99
C ASP A 65 -4.07 15.43 5.98
N PRO A 66 -5.36 15.80 6.08
CA PRO A 66 -6.01 16.69 5.11
C PRO A 66 -5.32 18.05 4.96
N ASP A 67 -4.88 18.66 6.05
CA ASP A 67 -4.24 19.98 6.04
C ASP A 67 -2.84 19.89 5.39
N SER A 68 -2.10 18.83 5.70
CA SER A 68 -0.81 18.54 5.09
C SER A 68 -0.94 18.28 3.58
N ASN A 69 -1.97 17.55 3.16
CA ASN A 69 -2.24 17.27 1.76
C ASN A 69 -2.64 18.54 0.99
N GLU A 70 -3.51 19.38 1.56
CA GLU A 70 -3.92 20.66 0.96
C GLU A 70 -2.73 21.62 0.82
N ARG A 71 -1.82 21.61 1.79
CA ARG A 71 -0.58 22.39 1.72
C ARG A 71 0.32 21.94 0.56
N ILE A 72 0.46 20.64 0.34
CA ILE A 72 1.20 20.10 -0.82
C ILE A 72 0.54 20.56 -2.12
N ARG A 73 -0.79 20.44 -2.23
CA ARG A 73 -1.55 20.91 -3.41
C ARG A 73 -1.29 22.39 -3.69
N THR A 74 -1.49 23.24 -2.69
CA THR A 74 -1.31 24.71 -2.81
C THR A 74 0.10 25.07 -3.28
N LEU A 75 1.14 24.44 -2.72
CA LEU A 75 2.52 24.70 -3.12
C LEU A 75 2.82 24.19 -4.53
N ALA A 76 2.33 22.99 -4.88
CA ALA A 76 2.51 22.43 -6.20
C ALA A 76 1.86 23.32 -7.27
N GLU A 77 0.59 23.68 -7.10
CA GLU A 77 -0.15 24.54 -8.04
C GLU A 77 0.45 25.95 -8.17
N GLY A 78 0.97 26.50 -7.07
CA GLY A 78 1.57 27.84 -7.06
C GLY A 78 2.95 27.92 -7.72
N TYR A 79 3.76 26.86 -7.63
CA TYR A 79 5.18 26.92 -7.98
C TYR A 79 5.61 25.97 -9.11
N LEU A 80 4.94 24.83 -9.32
CA LEU A 80 5.28 23.86 -10.37
C LEU A 80 4.61 24.21 -11.71
N LYS A 81 5.06 25.29 -12.35
CA LYS A 81 4.43 25.83 -13.58
C LYS A 81 4.42 24.86 -14.78
N THR A 82 5.38 23.93 -14.83
CA THR A 82 5.56 22.98 -15.94
C THR A 82 5.24 21.54 -15.56
N ALA A 83 4.88 21.29 -14.30
CA ALA A 83 4.56 19.97 -13.77
C ALA A 83 3.28 20.08 -12.92
N PRO A 84 2.09 19.90 -13.52
CA PRO A 84 0.84 20.16 -12.82
C PRO A 84 0.68 19.22 -11.63
N TYR A 85 0.03 19.72 -10.58
CA TYR A 85 -0.53 18.86 -9.55
C TYR A 85 -1.60 17.95 -10.17
N ILE A 86 -1.56 16.67 -9.81
CA ILE A 86 -2.55 15.68 -10.24
C ILE A 86 -3.08 14.98 -8.98
N GLU A 87 -4.38 15.11 -8.75
CA GLU A 87 -5.05 14.32 -7.72
C GLU A 87 -5.03 12.85 -8.12
N ALA A 88 -4.59 11.97 -7.22
CA ALA A 88 -4.62 10.54 -7.48
C ALA A 88 -6.08 10.07 -7.60
N ALA A 89 -6.46 9.53 -8.75
CA ALA A 89 -7.83 9.09 -8.99
C ALA A 89 -8.30 7.96 -8.04
N LYS A 90 -7.34 7.19 -7.49
CA LYS A 90 -7.58 6.10 -6.54
C LYS A 90 -6.40 5.99 -5.58
N ALA A 91 -6.68 5.55 -4.35
CA ALA A 91 -5.63 5.16 -3.42
C ALA A 91 -4.88 3.91 -3.93
N SER A 92 -3.59 3.83 -3.60
CA SER A 92 -2.76 2.67 -3.92
C SER A 92 -3.01 1.55 -2.92
N LEU A 93 -3.04 0.31 -3.40
CA LEU A 93 -2.95 -0.89 -2.56
C LEU A 93 -1.48 -1.31 -2.33
N GLY A 94 -0.50 -0.50 -2.74
CA GLY A 94 0.90 -0.70 -2.35
C GLY A 94 1.08 -0.62 -0.83
N MET A 95 2.10 -1.29 -0.32
CA MET A 95 2.50 -1.17 1.09
C MET A 95 3.65 -0.18 1.17
N GLU A 96 3.58 0.75 2.13
CA GLU A 96 4.53 1.84 2.29
C GLU A 96 4.73 2.09 3.78
N ASP A 97 5.97 2.00 4.26
CA ASP A 97 6.30 2.08 5.67
C ASP A 97 6.23 3.52 6.21
N PHE A 98 6.17 4.51 5.32
CA PHE A 98 5.92 5.90 5.70
C PHE A 98 4.61 6.06 6.51
N ALA A 99 3.66 5.13 6.36
CA ALA A 99 2.45 5.07 7.17
C ALA A 99 2.72 5.09 8.68
N PHE A 100 3.84 4.51 9.15
CA PHE A 100 4.19 4.51 10.58
C PHE A 100 4.56 5.89 11.11
N TYR A 101 5.16 6.74 10.29
CA TYR A 101 5.39 8.12 10.67
C TYR A 101 4.05 8.88 10.75
N LEU A 102 3.18 8.67 9.77
CA LEU A 102 1.86 9.32 9.71
C LEU A 102 0.91 8.87 10.83
N ALA A 103 1.08 7.66 11.37
CA ALA A 103 0.33 7.21 12.53
C ALA A 103 0.61 8.04 13.80
N GLY A 104 1.80 8.66 13.89
CA GLY A 104 2.21 9.44 15.06
C GLY A 104 2.34 10.95 14.82
N ARG A 105 2.26 11.40 13.56
CA ARG A 105 2.53 12.79 13.17
C ARG A 105 1.61 13.22 12.04
N GLN A 106 1.14 14.47 12.10
CA GLN A 106 0.50 15.12 10.95
C GLN A 106 1.53 15.23 9.81
N GLY A 107 1.16 14.75 8.65
CA GLY A 107 1.99 14.75 7.47
C GLY A 107 1.26 14.15 6.28
N ALA A 108 1.92 14.19 5.13
CA ALA A 108 1.40 13.61 3.92
C ALA A 108 2.55 13.09 3.04
N LEU A 109 2.28 12.00 2.34
CA LEU A 109 3.11 11.45 1.28
C LEU A 109 2.53 11.85 -0.07
N PHE A 110 3.37 12.33 -0.98
CA PHE A 110 2.99 12.62 -2.36
C PHE A 110 3.89 11.85 -3.33
N LEU A 111 3.36 11.57 -4.52
CA LEU A 111 4.11 10.92 -5.58
C LEU A 111 4.77 11.97 -6.47
N LEU A 112 6.06 11.77 -6.76
CA LEU A 112 6.77 12.57 -7.75
C LEU A 112 6.56 11.96 -9.14
N GLY A 113 5.94 12.72 -10.05
CA GLY A 113 5.66 12.25 -11.41
C GLY A 113 6.94 11.90 -12.18
N GLN A 114 6.98 10.69 -12.75
CA GLN A 114 8.09 10.18 -13.56
C GLN A 114 7.82 10.24 -15.09
N GLY A 115 6.68 10.81 -15.49
CA GLY A 115 6.21 10.83 -16.88
C GLY A 115 5.24 9.69 -17.21
N GLU A 116 4.51 9.82 -18.33
CA GLU A 116 3.42 8.89 -18.70
C GLU A 116 3.90 7.60 -19.37
N THR A 117 5.10 7.62 -19.96
CA THR A 117 5.66 6.47 -20.69
C THR A 117 6.65 5.67 -19.86
N CYS A 118 6.95 6.10 -18.63
CA CYS A 118 7.84 5.37 -17.73
C CYS A 118 7.17 4.06 -17.29
N ALA A 119 7.96 2.99 -17.19
CA ALA A 119 7.46 1.75 -16.64
C ALA A 119 7.04 1.93 -15.17
N SER A 120 6.17 1.06 -14.66
CA SER A 120 5.78 1.12 -13.24
C SER A 120 6.94 0.75 -12.31
N LEU A 121 6.84 1.17 -11.05
CA LEU A 121 7.75 0.74 -9.98
C LEU A 121 7.85 -0.81 -9.93
N HIS A 122 9.05 -1.33 -9.67
CA HIS A 122 9.42 -2.75 -9.71
C HIS A 122 9.46 -3.41 -11.10
N ASN A 123 9.22 -2.66 -12.18
CA ASN A 123 9.48 -3.18 -13.52
C ASN A 123 11.00 -3.16 -13.82
N PRO A 124 11.59 -4.23 -14.40
CA PRO A 124 13.01 -4.24 -14.78
C PRO A 124 13.41 -3.15 -15.78
N SER A 125 12.45 -2.66 -16.58
CA SER A 125 12.64 -1.56 -17.53
C SER A 125 12.33 -0.19 -16.91
N PHE A 126 12.14 -0.11 -15.59
CA PHE A 126 11.99 1.17 -14.90
C PHE A 126 13.27 1.99 -15.06
N ASP A 127 13.12 3.17 -15.65
CA ASP A 127 14.19 4.15 -15.83
C ASP A 127 13.72 5.46 -15.21
N PHE A 128 14.51 5.96 -14.25
CA PHE A 128 14.13 7.12 -13.47
C PHE A 128 14.27 8.39 -14.31
N ASN A 129 13.26 9.26 -14.28
CA ASN A 129 13.31 10.50 -15.03
C ASN A 129 14.07 11.56 -14.23
N ASP A 130 15.35 11.76 -14.54
CA ASP A 130 16.21 12.77 -13.89
C ASP A 130 15.67 14.20 -13.98
N GLN A 131 14.85 14.52 -14.99
CA GLN A 131 14.21 15.83 -15.10
C GLN A 131 13.18 16.06 -13.97
N SER A 132 12.72 15.00 -13.29
CA SER A 132 11.82 15.11 -12.14
C SER A 132 12.54 15.60 -10.87
N ILE A 133 13.88 15.50 -10.81
CA ILE A 133 14.67 15.82 -9.61
C ILE A 133 14.48 17.29 -9.20
N GLU A 134 14.49 18.22 -10.16
CA GLU A 134 14.32 19.64 -9.90
C GLU A 134 12.98 19.93 -9.20
N ASN A 135 11.89 19.29 -9.68
CA ASN A 135 10.57 19.43 -9.07
C ASN A 135 10.55 18.84 -7.66
N GLY A 136 11.19 17.69 -7.43
CA GLY A 136 11.31 17.08 -6.11
C GLY A 136 12.05 17.98 -5.12
N ILE A 137 13.22 18.50 -5.51
CA ILE A 137 14.02 19.43 -4.69
C ILE A 137 13.21 20.67 -4.35
N LEU A 138 12.55 21.27 -5.34
CA LEU A 138 11.75 22.47 -5.16
C LEU A 138 10.59 22.22 -4.17
N MET A 139 9.85 21.12 -4.33
CA MET A 139 8.74 20.78 -3.44
C MET A 139 9.20 20.60 -1.99
N PHE A 140 10.25 19.81 -1.75
CA PHE A 140 10.77 19.64 -0.39
C PHE A 140 11.34 20.94 0.19
N SER A 141 11.98 21.78 -0.63
CA SER A 141 12.47 23.09 -0.20
C SER A 141 11.33 24.02 0.20
N LEU A 142 10.26 24.09 -0.60
CA LEU A 142 9.07 24.87 -0.29
C LEU A 142 8.39 24.37 0.99
N LEU A 143 8.24 23.05 1.14
CA LEU A 143 7.66 22.44 2.35
C LEU A 143 8.52 22.72 3.59
N ALA A 144 9.84 22.73 3.48
CA ALA A 144 10.71 23.07 4.61
C ALA A 144 10.64 24.56 4.97
N LEU A 145 10.71 25.45 3.97
CA LEU A 145 10.80 26.90 4.19
C LEU A 145 9.47 27.55 4.56
N THR A 146 8.34 26.93 4.23
CA THR A 146 7.01 27.44 4.55
C THR A 146 6.39 26.76 5.76
N HIS A 147 7.14 25.92 6.49
CA HIS A 147 6.65 25.28 7.70
C HIS A 147 6.53 26.35 8.79
N ARG A 148 5.29 26.62 9.22
CA ARG A 148 4.99 27.45 10.39
C ARG A 148 4.49 26.57 11.51
#